data_AF-A0A3N5N864-F1
#
_entry.id   AF-A0A3N5N864-F1
#
_cell.length_a   1.000
_cell.length_b   1.000
_cell.length_c   1.000
_cell.angle_alpha   90.00
_cell.angle_beta   90.00
_cell.angle_gamma   90.00
#
_symmetry.space_group_name_H-M   'P 1'
#
loop_
_entity.id
_entity.type
_entity.pdbx_description
1 polymer ?
#
loop_
_entity_poly.entity_id
_entity_poly.type
_entity_poly.pdbx_seq_one_letter_code
_entity_poly.pdbx_strand_id
1 'polypeptide(L)'
;MKRSETGTLSLFKMAVRAASFLSAMAMAACSGGTATNQAEEIPGTGAVRLCPSNPRYLEYRGRPVVLVTSAEHYGALLNAGFDYKRYLETLGREGFNYTRIFSGSYLEPSDNIFGIEKNTLAPWPGDYVSPWMEVDGRYDLERF
;
A
#
# COMPACT_ATOMS: atom_id res chain seq x y z
N MET A 1 -35.39 54.65 -17.59
CA MET A 1 -35.97 54.81 -16.23
C MET A 1 -34.86 54.49 -15.22
N LYS A 2 -34.57 55.43 -14.31
CA LYS A 2 -33.49 55.44 -13.29
C LYS A 2 -33.59 54.18 -12.37
N ARG A 3 -32.58 53.65 -11.67
CA ARG A 3 -31.44 54.23 -10.92
C ARG A 3 -30.26 53.25 -10.80
N SER A 4 -29.08 53.84 -10.59
CA SER A 4 -27.86 53.27 -9.99
C SER A 4 -28.05 52.85 -8.53
N GLU A 5 -27.33 51.82 -8.09
CA GLU A 5 -26.58 51.84 -6.81
C GLU A 5 -25.28 51.03 -6.95
N THR A 6 -24.18 51.77 -6.82
CA THR A 6 -22.81 51.33 -6.53
C THR A 6 -22.67 51.06 -5.03
N GLY A 7 -21.93 50.02 -4.63
CA GLY A 7 -21.36 49.99 -3.28
C GLY A 7 -20.89 48.62 -2.75
N THR A 8 -19.57 48.48 -2.67
CA THR A 8 -18.85 47.92 -1.51
C THR A 8 -18.85 46.39 -1.29
N LEU A 9 -17.78 45.72 -1.75
CA LEU A 9 -16.83 44.91 -0.94
C LEU A 9 -15.86 44.20 -1.93
N SER A 10 -14.70 44.81 -2.19
CA SER A 10 -13.42 44.45 -1.55
C SER A 10 -12.90 43.05 -2.00
N LEU A 11 -12.13 42.99 -3.09
CA LEU A 11 -10.66 42.96 -3.08
C LEU A 11 -10.06 41.86 -2.20
N PHE A 12 -10.17 40.60 -2.61
CA PHE A 12 -9.28 39.53 -2.11
C PHE A 12 -9.28 38.34 -3.07
N LYS A 13 -8.58 38.44 -4.22
CA LYS A 13 -8.14 37.32 -5.08
C LYS A 13 -7.38 37.82 -6.32
N MET A 14 -6.22 38.45 -6.12
CA MET A 14 -5.15 38.45 -7.13
C MET A 14 -3.87 39.02 -6.52
N ALA A 15 -2.74 38.44 -6.93
CA ALA A 15 -1.36 38.88 -6.68
C ALA A 15 -0.70 38.43 -5.37
N VAL A 16 -0.03 37.28 -5.39
CA VAL A 16 1.38 37.19 -4.98
C VAL A 16 2.10 36.18 -5.89
N ARG A 17 2.58 36.68 -7.03
CA ARG A 17 3.67 36.09 -7.81
C ARG A 17 4.72 37.20 -7.96
N ALA A 18 5.99 36.81 -7.88
CA ALA A 18 7.20 37.57 -8.16
C ALA A 18 7.66 38.59 -7.09
N ALA A 19 8.67 38.18 -6.34
CA ALA A 19 9.72 39.09 -5.87
C ALA A 19 11.06 38.36 -6.02
N SER A 20 11.79 38.72 -7.08
CA SER A 20 13.19 38.39 -7.29
C SER A 20 13.94 39.71 -7.22
N PHE A 21 14.92 39.88 -6.32
CA PHE A 21 16.09 40.73 -6.54
C PHE A 21 17.28 40.26 -5.69
N LEU A 22 18.43 40.30 -6.35
CA LEU A 22 19.73 39.72 -6.05
C LEU A 22 20.39 40.24 -4.76
N SER A 23 21.25 39.41 -4.16
CA SER A 23 22.49 39.88 -3.54
C SER A 23 23.64 38.86 -3.69
N ALA A 24 24.85 39.38 -3.60
CA ALA A 24 26.07 38.96 -4.28
C ALA A 24 26.73 37.63 -3.87
N MET A 25 27.52 37.12 -4.81
CA MET A 25 28.51 36.05 -4.73
C MET A 25 29.67 36.41 -3.78
N ALA A 26 30.05 35.48 -2.89
CA ALA A 26 31.36 35.44 -2.25
C ALA A 26 31.89 34.01 -2.30
N MET A 27 32.94 33.79 -3.10
CA MET A 27 33.75 32.58 -3.10
C MET A 27 34.83 32.67 -2.01
N ALA A 28 34.90 31.67 -1.14
CA ALA A 28 36.15 31.27 -0.49
C ALA A 28 36.07 29.80 -0.09
N ALA A 29 37.06 29.04 -0.55
CA ALA A 29 37.13 27.60 -0.49
C ALA A 29 37.39 27.07 0.94
N CYS A 30 36.67 26.01 1.31
CA CYS A 30 37.19 24.97 2.19
C CYS A 30 37.27 23.68 1.37
N SER A 31 38.48 23.39 0.92
CA SER A 31 38.92 22.06 0.51
C SER A 31 38.65 21.03 1.62
N GLY A 32 38.19 19.83 1.24
CA GLY A 32 38.24 18.66 2.10
C GLY A 32 36.89 18.02 2.36
N GLY A 33 36.21 17.59 1.30
CA GLY A 33 35.05 16.73 1.42
C GLY A 33 34.75 16.14 0.06
N THR A 34 35.50 15.11 -0.34
CA THR A 34 34.95 14.16 -1.30
C THR A 34 33.68 13.62 -0.67
N ALA A 35 32.53 14.20 -1.04
CA ALA A 35 31.25 13.57 -0.83
C ALA A 35 31.31 12.28 -1.63
N THR A 36 31.82 11.23 -0.98
CA THR A 36 31.70 9.88 -1.48
C THR A 36 30.20 9.61 -1.51
N ASN A 37 29.59 9.79 -2.68
CA ASN A 37 28.39 9.07 -3.06
C ASN A 37 28.77 7.60 -3.13
N GLN A 38 29.08 7.01 -1.98
CA GLN A 38 28.94 5.59 -1.81
C GLN A 38 27.43 5.42 -1.72
N ALA A 39 26.81 5.03 -2.84
CA ALA A 39 25.53 4.37 -2.76
C ALA A 39 25.75 3.23 -1.77
N GLU A 40 25.21 3.40 -0.57
CA GLU A 40 25.34 2.43 0.51
C GLU A 40 24.86 1.10 -0.08
N GLU A 41 25.77 0.15 -0.22
CA GLU A 41 25.46 -1.16 -0.75
C GLU A 41 24.70 -1.87 0.36
N ILE A 42 23.38 -1.70 0.38
CA ILE A 42 22.54 -2.20 1.46
C ILE A 42 22.32 -3.70 1.24
N PRO A 43 23.02 -4.62 1.95
CA PRO A 43 22.92 -6.05 1.72
C PRO A 43 21.73 -6.54 2.53
N GLY A 44 20.53 -6.19 2.06
CA GLY A 44 19.30 -6.68 2.64
C GLY A 44 18.91 -7.98 1.98
N THR A 45 19.07 -9.10 2.71
CA THR A 45 18.27 -10.29 2.47
C THR A 45 16.83 -9.82 2.28
N GLY A 46 16.15 -10.20 1.20
CA GLY A 46 14.83 -9.66 0.84
C GLY A 46 13.70 -10.02 1.83
N ALA A 47 14.02 -10.31 3.09
CA ALA A 47 13.10 -10.58 4.17
C ALA A 47 12.87 -9.33 5.03
N VAL A 48 11.67 -9.24 5.59
CA VAL A 48 11.35 -8.25 6.63
C VAL A 48 12.00 -8.71 7.95
N ARG A 49 12.63 -7.77 8.67
CA ARG A 49 13.27 -8.02 9.98
C ARG A 49 13.16 -6.80 10.88
N LEU A 50 13.54 -6.92 12.15
CA LEU A 50 13.69 -5.75 13.04
C LEU A 50 14.78 -4.82 12.50
N CYS A 51 14.55 -3.51 12.59
CA CYS A 51 15.53 -2.51 12.17
C CYS A 51 16.70 -2.44 13.17
N PRO A 52 17.96 -2.57 12.73
CA PRO A 52 19.13 -2.60 13.62
C PRO A 52 19.34 -1.29 14.39
N SER A 53 19.02 -0.14 13.78
CA SER A 53 19.21 1.18 14.40
C SER A 53 18.10 1.53 15.40
N ASN A 54 16.91 0.92 15.27
CA ASN A 54 15.82 1.04 16.21
C ASN A 54 14.90 -0.19 16.15
N PRO A 55 14.98 -1.13 17.12
CA PRO A 55 14.25 -2.39 17.08
C PRO A 55 12.73 -2.26 17.27
N ARG A 56 12.20 -1.04 17.44
CA ARG A 56 10.75 -0.78 17.42
C ARG A 56 10.18 -0.69 16.00
N TYR A 57 11.03 -0.57 14.99
CA TYR A 57 10.64 -0.54 13.58
C TYR A 57 11.08 -1.79 12.86
N LEU A 58 10.45 -2.05 11.71
CA LEU A 58 10.86 -3.08 10.77
C LEU A 58 11.79 -2.49 9.72
N GLU A 59 12.54 -3.35 9.05
CA GLU A 59 13.41 -3.03 7.94
C GLU A 59 13.19 -4.03 6.80
N TYR A 60 13.16 -3.52 5.56
CA TYR A 60 13.08 -4.31 4.34
C TYR A 60 14.10 -3.80 3.32
N ARG A 61 14.94 -4.69 2.78
CA ARG A 61 16.04 -4.33 1.86
C ARG A 61 16.91 -3.17 2.41
N GLY A 62 17.18 -3.27 3.70
CA GLY A 62 17.87 -2.30 4.55
C GLY A 62 17.35 -0.87 4.59
N ARG A 63 16.05 -0.71 4.34
CA ARG A 63 15.33 0.53 4.59
C ARG A 63 14.30 0.33 5.70
N PRO A 64 14.22 1.22 6.71
CA PRO A 64 13.13 1.21 7.66
C PRO A 64 11.77 1.21 6.94
N VAL A 65 10.82 0.40 7.42
CA VAL A 65 9.51 0.24 6.81
C VAL A 65 8.41 0.14 7.88
N VAL A 66 7.26 0.73 7.59
CA VAL A 66 6.01 0.50 8.32
C VAL A 66 5.10 -0.32 7.42
N LEU A 67 4.58 -1.43 7.94
CA LEU A 67 3.63 -2.26 7.19
C LEU A 67 2.23 -1.65 7.29
N VAL A 68 1.66 -1.29 6.14
CA VAL A 68 0.33 -0.66 6.05
C VAL A 68 -0.46 -1.30 4.91
N THR A 69 -1.74 -1.56 5.15
CA THR A 69 -2.65 -2.19 4.19
C THR A 69 -4.10 -1.79 4.41
N SER A 70 -4.94 -1.99 3.39
CA SER A 70 -6.40 -2.08 3.47
C SER A 70 -6.79 -3.52 3.15
N ALA A 71 -6.71 -4.40 4.14
CA ALA A 71 -6.82 -5.84 3.92
C ALA A 71 -8.28 -6.29 3.76
N GLU A 72 -8.52 -7.01 2.67
CA GLU A 72 -9.70 -7.86 2.44
C GLU A 72 -9.75 -9.04 3.45
N HIS A 73 -10.92 -9.64 3.64
CA HIS A 73 -11.18 -10.72 4.60
C HIS A 73 -10.58 -12.07 4.18
N TYR A 74 -9.24 -12.15 4.07
CA TYR A 74 -8.37 -13.32 3.85
C TYR A 74 -8.64 -14.23 2.62
N GLY A 75 -9.80 -14.13 1.98
CA GLY A 75 -10.26 -15.04 0.93
C GLY A 75 -9.74 -14.73 -0.48
N ALA A 76 -8.84 -13.74 -0.61
CA ALA A 76 -8.46 -13.19 -1.91
C ALA A 76 -7.93 -14.23 -2.90
N LEU A 77 -7.25 -15.30 -2.47
CA LEU A 77 -6.69 -16.31 -3.38
C LEU A 77 -7.46 -17.65 -3.39
N LEU A 78 -8.43 -17.83 -2.50
CA LEU A 78 -9.21 -19.07 -2.40
C LEU A 78 -10.64 -18.93 -2.95
N ASN A 79 -11.02 -17.73 -3.39
CA ASN A 79 -12.35 -17.44 -3.92
C ASN A 79 -12.23 -17.00 -5.39
N ALA A 80 -12.60 -17.89 -6.32
CA ALA A 80 -12.57 -17.61 -7.75
C ALA A 80 -13.51 -16.47 -8.17
N GLY A 81 -14.55 -16.20 -7.37
CA GLY A 81 -15.48 -15.08 -7.57
C GLY A 81 -14.89 -13.72 -7.16
N PHE A 82 -13.71 -13.67 -6.53
CA PHE A 82 -13.04 -12.44 -6.14
C PHE A 82 -11.95 -12.04 -7.14
N ASP A 83 -12.03 -10.80 -7.67
CA ASP A 83 -11.01 -10.25 -8.57
C ASP A 83 -9.75 -9.81 -7.79
N TYR A 84 -8.96 -10.80 -7.40
CA TYR A 84 -7.74 -10.59 -6.62
C TYR A 84 -6.69 -9.79 -7.38
N LYS A 85 -6.66 -9.86 -8.71
CA LYS A 85 -5.70 -9.11 -9.52
C LYS A 85 -5.99 -7.62 -9.38
N ARG A 86 -7.24 -7.22 -9.63
CA ARG A 86 -7.66 -5.82 -9.46
C ARG A 86 -7.45 -5.34 -8.03
N TYR A 87 -7.73 -6.18 -7.04
CA TYR A 87 -7.51 -5.86 -5.63
C TYR A 87 -6.01 -5.63 -5.32
N LEU A 88 -5.12 -6.56 -5.67
CA LEU A 88 -3.68 -6.44 -5.41
C LEU A 88 -3.04 -5.28 -6.19
N GLU A 89 -3.45 -5.06 -7.43
CA GLU A 89 -3.04 -3.89 -8.22
C GLU A 89 -3.48 -2.58 -7.56
N THR A 90 -4.71 -2.54 -7.04
CA THR A 90 -5.21 -1.38 -6.31
C THR A 90 -4.38 -1.15 -5.04
N LEU A 91 -4.09 -2.19 -4.26
CA LEU A 91 -3.24 -2.04 -3.08
C LEU A 91 -1.88 -1.44 -3.41
N GLY A 92 -1.21 -1.97 -4.44
CA GLY A 92 0.09 -1.47 -4.89
C GLY A 92 0.02 -0.02 -5.38
N ARG A 93 -1.03 0.35 -6.13
CA ARG A 93 -1.22 1.73 -6.62
C ARG A 93 -1.42 2.73 -5.49
N GLU A 94 -2.17 2.37 -4.46
CA GLU A 94 -2.42 3.24 -3.31
C GLU A 94 -1.25 3.27 -2.29
N GLY A 95 -0.15 2.56 -2.58
CA GLY A 95 1.06 2.57 -1.74
C GLY A 95 1.01 1.63 -0.54
N PHE A 96 0.04 0.72 -0.48
CA PHE A 96 0.03 -0.36 0.50
C PHE A 96 1.12 -1.38 0.17
N ASN A 97 1.74 -1.95 1.21
CA ASN A 97 2.98 -2.73 1.05
C ASN A 97 2.90 -4.16 1.61
N TYR A 98 1.71 -4.58 2.07
CA TYR A 98 1.43 -5.98 2.37
C TYR A 98 -0.08 -6.27 2.25
N THR A 99 -0.46 -7.53 2.30
CA THR A 99 -1.84 -7.97 2.52
C THR A 99 -1.81 -9.30 3.29
N ARG A 100 -2.97 -9.77 3.76
CA ARG A 100 -3.10 -11.03 4.49
C ARG A 100 -4.04 -11.96 3.74
N ILE A 101 -3.69 -13.23 3.67
CA ILE A 101 -4.46 -14.28 3.00
C ILE A 101 -4.49 -15.53 3.86
N PHE A 102 -5.52 -16.34 3.70
CA PHE A 102 -5.51 -17.73 4.14
C PHE A 102 -5.05 -18.63 2.99
N SER A 103 -4.38 -19.73 3.33
CA SER A 103 -3.80 -20.65 2.35
C SER A 103 -4.79 -21.68 1.79
N GLY A 104 -6.07 -21.61 2.16
CA GLY A 104 -7.12 -22.53 1.69
C GLY A 104 -7.51 -23.64 2.69
N SER A 105 -6.74 -23.90 3.75
CA SER A 105 -7.11 -24.91 4.76
C SER A 105 -8.35 -24.56 5.59
N TYR A 106 -8.80 -23.30 5.54
CA TYR A 106 -9.96 -22.81 6.27
C TYR A 106 -10.83 -21.95 5.36
N LEU A 107 -12.13 -22.20 5.41
CA LEU A 107 -13.18 -21.43 4.77
C LEU A 107 -14.30 -21.21 5.79
N GLU A 108 -15.00 -20.09 5.65
CA GLU A 108 -16.23 -19.88 6.41
C GLU A 108 -17.43 -20.53 5.69
N PRO A 109 -18.48 -20.92 6.43
CA PRO A 109 -19.71 -21.44 5.85
C PRO A 109 -20.38 -20.45 4.88
N SER A 110 -20.81 -20.95 3.72
CA SER A 110 -21.46 -20.15 2.67
C SER A 110 -22.85 -19.63 3.05
N ASP A 111 -23.47 -20.16 4.10
CA ASP A 111 -24.74 -19.71 4.65
C ASP A 111 -24.62 -18.42 5.49
N ASN A 112 -23.41 -17.84 5.56
CA ASN A 112 -23.13 -16.52 6.13
C ASN A 112 -23.62 -16.35 7.58
N ILE A 113 -23.34 -17.33 8.44
CA ILE A 113 -23.69 -17.30 9.87
C ILE A 113 -23.14 -16.08 10.63
N PHE A 114 -22.16 -15.38 10.06
CA PHE A 114 -21.54 -14.18 10.63
C PHE A 114 -22.15 -12.86 10.13
N GLY A 115 -23.07 -12.90 9.16
CA GLY A 115 -23.71 -11.71 8.61
C GLY A 115 -22.77 -10.76 7.86
N ILE A 116 -21.66 -11.28 7.31
CA ILE A 116 -20.68 -10.50 6.56
C ILE A 116 -21.16 -10.39 5.11
N GLU A 117 -21.40 -9.17 4.63
CA GLU A 117 -21.77 -8.95 3.23
C GLU A 117 -20.58 -9.24 2.31
N LYS A 118 -20.82 -10.01 1.24
CA LYS A 118 -19.81 -10.37 0.21
C LYS A 118 -18.53 -10.97 0.82
N ASN A 119 -18.70 -11.83 1.82
CA ASN A 119 -17.61 -12.47 2.52
C ASN A 119 -16.68 -13.26 1.58
N THR A 120 -15.48 -12.73 1.37
CA THR A 120 -14.51 -13.35 0.47
C THR A 120 -13.99 -14.70 1.01
N LEU A 121 -14.03 -14.93 2.33
CA LEU A 121 -13.63 -16.20 2.96
C LEU A 121 -14.72 -17.28 2.95
N ALA A 122 -15.92 -16.97 2.45
CA ALA A 122 -17.00 -17.93 2.23
C ALA A 122 -17.34 -18.01 0.72
N PRO A 123 -16.49 -18.64 -0.11
CA PRO A 123 -16.77 -18.82 -1.54
C PRO A 123 -18.11 -19.53 -1.76
N TRP A 124 -18.77 -19.22 -2.88
CA TRP A 124 -19.93 -19.98 -3.30
C TRP A 124 -19.53 -21.42 -3.64
N PRO A 125 -20.45 -22.39 -3.54
CA PRO A 125 -20.20 -23.75 -3.99
C PRO A 125 -19.67 -23.77 -5.43
N GLY A 126 -18.47 -24.33 -5.63
CA GLY A 126 -17.77 -24.37 -6.92
C GLY A 126 -16.74 -23.26 -7.14
N ASP A 127 -16.75 -22.19 -6.34
CA ASP A 127 -15.80 -21.07 -6.48
C ASP A 127 -14.57 -21.20 -5.56
N TYR A 128 -14.53 -22.23 -4.70
CA TYR A 128 -13.36 -22.47 -3.87
C TYR A 128 -12.17 -22.94 -4.70
N VAL A 129 -11.07 -22.19 -4.61
CA VAL A 129 -9.77 -22.56 -5.19
C VAL A 129 -8.94 -23.24 -4.12
N SER A 130 -8.90 -24.58 -4.20
CA SER A 130 -8.08 -25.41 -3.31
C SER A 130 -6.61 -25.40 -3.73
N PRO A 131 -5.66 -25.36 -2.78
CA PRO A 131 -4.25 -25.66 -3.07
C PRO A 131 -4.01 -27.18 -3.23
N TRP A 132 -5.00 -28.02 -2.89
CA TRP A 132 -4.90 -29.48 -2.98
C TRP A 132 -5.79 -30.05 -4.07
N MET A 133 -5.34 -31.14 -4.67
CA MET A 133 -6.14 -31.89 -5.64
C MET A 133 -7.36 -32.55 -4.98
N GLU A 134 -8.49 -32.50 -5.67
CA GLU A 134 -9.69 -33.25 -5.30
C GLU A 134 -9.64 -34.67 -5.87
N VAL A 135 -9.88 -35.67 -5.03
CA VAL A 135 -9.98 -37.09 -5.37
C VAL A 135 -11.19 -37.67 -4.66
N ASP A 136 -12.15 -38.19 -5.42
CA ASP A 136 -13.39 -38.82 -4.91
C ASP A 136 -14.17 -37.96 -3.89
N GLY A 137 -14.27 -36.65 -4.14
CA GLY A 137 -15.02 -35.71 -3.28
C GLY A 137 -14.28 -35.31 -2.00
N ARG A 138 -12.97 -35.56 -1.91
CA ARG A 138 -12.10 -35.14 -0.80
C ARG A 138 -10.82 -34.51 -1.33
N TYR A 139 -10.20 -33.65 -0.52
CA TYR A 139 -8.90 -33.08 -0.85
C TYR A 139 -7.76 -33.97 -0.33
N ASP A 140 -6.82 -34.28 -1.20
CA ASP A 140 -5.59 -34.99 -0.84
C ASP A 140 -4.54 -33.97 -0.36
N LEU A 141 -4.37 -33.88 0.96
CA LEU A 141 -3.49 -32.87 1.58
C LEU A 141 -2.00 -33.08 1.27
N GLU A 142 -1.62 -34.23 0.73
CA GLU A 142 -0.25 -34.57 0.33
C GLU A 142 0.05 -34.18 -1.13
N ARG A 143 -0.95 -33.70 -1.90
CA ARG A 143 -0.82 -33.37 -3.33
C ARG A 143 -1.27 -31.93 -3.62
N PHE A 144 -0.33 -31.12 -4.08
CA PHE A 144 -0.48 -29.70 -4.43
C PHE A 144 -0.17 -29.42 -5.91
#